data_AF-A0A3M1I031-F1
#
_entry.id   AF-A0A3M1I031-F1
#
_cell.length_a   1.000
_cell.length_b   1.000
_cell.length_c   1.000
_cell.angle_alpha   90.00
_cell.angle_beta   90.00
_cell.angle_gamma   90.00
#
_symmetry.space_group_name_H-M   'P 1'
#
loop_
_entity.id
_entity.type
_entity.pdbx_description
1 polymer ?
#
loop_
_entity_poly.entity_id
_entity_poly.type
_entity_poly.pdbx_seq_one_letter_code
_entity_poly.pdbx_strand_id
1 'polypeptide(L)'
;MYTNALALREAHLDALAGLGVRLAVSLYAADPEVHDRITQVSGSFRRTWAAVEAARARGVDLRIGIVVMAENAAHVPETVEALVRAGIAPEQIRLDRVRPVGRGAAVREGALKVLAEHTPPGLVGGKVCVAADGSVYPCIFARHLRLGSLYARPFEAILDDPEPQQAGAPVQLACADCRAIVAAA
;
A
#
# COMPACT_ATOMS: atom_id res chain seq x y z
N MET A 1 -2.46 8.92 -0.83
CA MET A 1 -3.04 8.37 0.41
C MET A 1 -3.63 6.99 0.13
N TYR A 2 -3.38 6.00 0.99
CA TYR A 2 -4.05 4.69 0.92
C TYR A 2 -5.17 4.60 1.95
N THR A 3 -6.30 3.99 1.60
CA THR A 3 -7.45 3.82 2.50
C THR A 3 -8.37 2.68 2.05
N ASN A 4 -9.18 2.16 2.97
CA ASN A 4 -10.33 1.30 2.65
C ASN A 4 -11.61 2.10 2.38
N ALA A 5 -11.53 3.45 2.43
CA ALA A 5 -12.59 4.42 2.17
C ALA A 5 -13.79 4.41 3.13
N LEU A 6 -13.86 3.50 4.10
CA LEU A 6 -15.03 3.34 4.98
C LEU A 6 -15.35 4.55 5.85
N ALA A 7 -14.34 5.34 6.23
CA ALA A 7 -14.47 6.51 7.09
C ALA A 7 -14.41 7.85 6.32
N LEU A 8 -14.38 7.82 4.99
CA LEU A 8 -14.41 9.05 4.19
C LEU A 8 -15.80 9.67 4.26
N ARG A 9 -15.84 10.99 4.45
CA ARG A 9 -17.03 11.83 4.49
C ARG A 9 -16.88 12.90 3.43
N GLU A 10 -17.96 13.56 3.06
CA GLU A 10 -17.95 14.64 2.05
C GLU A 10 -16.85 15.69 2.34
N ALA A 11 -16.76 16.19 3.58
CA ALA A 11 -15.72 17.15 3.96
C ALA A 11 -14.28 16.62 3.79
N HIS A 12 -14.05 15.32 3.97
CA HIS A 12 -12.74 14.71 3.69
C HIS A 12 -12.47 14.68 2.18
N LEU A 13 -13.48 14.35 1.36
CA LEU A 13 -13.36 14.28 -0.09
C LEU A 13 -13.13 15.67 -0.70
N ASP A 14 -13.83 16.70 -0.20
CA ASP A 14 -13.63 18.09 -0.61
C ASP A 14 -12.21 18.56 -0.31
N ALA A 15 -11.70 18.24 0.90
CA ALA A 15 -10.32 18.55 1.28
C ALA A 15 -9.29 17.80 0.41
N LEU A 16 -9.51 16.51 0.14
CA LEU A 16 -8.61 15.71 -0.70
C LEU A 16 -8.54 16.25 -2.13
N ALA A 17 -9.67 16.69 -2.69
CA ALA A 17 -9.74 17.33 -3.99
C ALA A 17 -8.98 18.66 -4.02
N GLY A 18 -9.21 19.53 -3.03
CA GLY A 18 -8.52 20.83 -2.93
C GLY A 18 -7.00 20.71 -2.74
N LEU A 19 -6.53 19.63 -2.10
CA LEU A 19 -5.10 19.35 -1.90
C LEU A 19 -4.43 18.62 -3.07
N GLY A 20 -5.18 18.20 -4.09
CA GLY A 20 -4.63 17.43 -5.22
C GLY A 20 -4.05 16.07 -4.81
N VAL A 21 -4.60 15.45 -3.76
CA VAL A 21 -4.09 14.16 -3.24
C VAL A 21 -4.49 13.02 -4.17
N ARG A 22 -3.52 12.17 -4.53
CA ARG A 22 -3.80 10.89 -5.20
C ARG A 22 -4.28 9.85 -4.20
N LEU A 23 -5.47 9.31 -4.40
CA LEU A 23 -6.13 8.33 -3.54
C LEU A 23 -5.92 6.91 -4.06
N ALA A 24 -5.58 5.98 -3.18
CA ALA A 24 -5.54 4.55 -3.48
C ALA A 24 -6.54 3.84 -2.56
N VAL A 25 -7.57 3.23 -3.16
CA VAL A 25 -8.65 2.54 -2.43
C VAL A 25 -8.50 1.04 -2.60
N SER A 26 -8.48 0.29 -1.50
CA SER A 26 -8.51 -1.17 -1.54
C SER A 26 -9.92 -1.68 -1.83
N LEU A 27 -10.07 -2.51 -2.86
CA LEU A 27 -11.32 -3.21 -3.20
C LEU A 27 -10.99 -4.66 -3.56
N TYR A 28 -11.68 -5.62 -2.93
CA TYR A 28 -11.31 -7.04 -3.01
C TYR A 28 -12.12 -7.86 -4.00
N ALA A 29 -13.36 -7.47 -4.30
CA ALA A 29 -14.22 -8.11 -5.30
C ALA A 29 -15.35 -7.14 -5.69
N ALA A 30 -15.93 -7.32 -6.89
CA ALA A 30 -17.16 -6.66 -7.30
C ALA A 30 -18.41 -7.30 -6.69
N ASP A 31 -18.32 -8.57 -6.28
CA ASP A 31 -19.33 -9.22 -5.45
C ASP A 31 -19.27 -8.66 -4.01
N PRO A 32 -20.35 -8.02 -3.51
CA PRO A 32 -20.40 -7.48 -2.16
C PRO A 32 -20.14 -8.53 -1.07
N GLU A 33 -20.63 -9.76 -1.22
CA GLU A 33 -20.47 -10.81 -0.22
C GLU A 33 -19.01 -11.27 -0.11
N VAL A 34 -18.33 -11.40 -1.24
CA VAL A 34 -16.89 -11.75 -1.29
C VAL A 34 -16.08 -10.63 -0.64
N HIS A 35 -16.35 -9.37 -1.01
CA HIS A 35 -15.65 -8.21 -0.47
C HIS A 35 -15.86 -8.05 1.04
N ASP A 36 -17.10 -8.13 1.51
CA ASP A 36 -17.47 -7.98 2.91
C ASP A 36 -16.87 -9.10 3.76
N ARG A 37 -16.83 -10.34 3.24
CA ARG A 37 -16.18 -11.48 3.90
C ARG A 37 -14.69 -11.25 4.10
N ILE A 38 -13.98 -10.74 3.08
CA ILE A 38 -12.54 -10.46 3.16
C ILE A 38 -12.24 -9.30 4.12
N THR A 39 -13.04 -8.24 4.07
CA THR A 39 -12.89 -7.08 4.96
C THR A 39 -13.39 -7.33 6.38
N GLN A 40 -14.15 -8.40 6.59
CA GLN A 40 -14.83 -8.75 7.84
C GLN A 40 -15.80 -7.66 8.32
N VAL A 41 -16.35 -6.87 7.40
CA VAL A 41 -17.27 -5.76 7.67
C VAL A 41 -18.45 -5.84 6.71
N SER A 42 -19.64 -6.09 7.23
CA SER A 42 -20.87 -6.09 6.43
C SER A 42 -21.18 -4.69 5.89
N GLY A 43 -21.59 -4.63 4.62
CA GLY A 43 -21.85 -3.42 3.85
C GLY A 43 -20.58 -2.64 3.47
N SER A 44 -19.39 -3.21 3.61
CA SER A 44 -18.14 -2.50 3.32
C SER A 44 -18.00 -2.22 1.83
N PHE A 45 -18.36 -3.15 0.95
CA PHE A 45 -18.36 -2.95 -0.49
C PHE A 45 -19.16 -1.72 -0.88
N ARG A 46 -20.43 -1.66 -0.44
CA ARG A 46 -21.35 -0.55 -0.76
C ARG A 46 -20.77 0.80 -0.32
N ARG A 47 -20.20 0.85 0.88
CA ARG A 47 -19.63 2.08 1.45
C ARG A 47 -18.36 2.51 0.72
N THR A 48 -17.47 1.55 0.45
CA THR A 48 -16.25 1.78 -0.33
C THR A 48 -16.58 2.28 -1.72
N TRP A 49 -17.55 1.64 -2.40
CA TRP A 49 -17.97 2.03 -3.75
C TRP A 49 -18.59 3.42 -3.78
N ALA A 50 -19.50 3.74 -2.87
CA ALA A 50 -20.09 5.08 -2.77
C ALA A 50 -19.01 6.16 -2.55
N ALA A 51 -17.99 5.88 -1.73
CA ALA A 51 -16.88 6.80 -1.53
C ALA A 51 -15.99 6.95 -2.79
N VAL A 52 -15.79 5.88 -3.55
CA VAL A 52 -15.09 5.93 -4.85
C VAL A 52 -15.85 6.81 -5.84
N GLU A 53 -17.16 6.63 -5.97
CA GLU A 53 -18.00 7.46 -6.85
C GLU A 53 -17.98 8.93 -6.43
N ALA A 54 -18.13 9.21 -5.14
CA ALA A 54 -18.09 10.56 -4.59
C ALA A 54 -16.73 11.24 -4.78
N ALA A 55 -15.62 10.49 -4.69
CA ALA A 55 -14.28 11.00 -4.97
C ALA A 55 -14.10 11.33 -6.46
N ARG A 56 -14.59 10.48 -7.38
CA ARG A 56 -14.54 10.72 -8.83
C ARG A 56 -15.33 11.94 -9.25
N ALA A 57 -16.54 12.10 -8.69
CA ALA A 57 -17.39 13.25 -8.97
C ALA A 57 -16.71 14.59 -8.63
N ARG A 58 -15.72 14.57 -7.72
CA ARG A 58 -14.93 15.73 -7.30
C ARG A 58 -13.60 15.89 -8.02
N GLY A 59 -13.30 15.02 -8.98
CA GLY A 59 -12.03 15.04 -9.70
C GLY A 59 -10.83 14.60 -8.86
N VAL A 60 -11.03 13.86 -7.77
CA VAL A 60 -9.92 13.26 -7.01
C VAL A 60 -9.23 12.21 -7.88
N ASP A 61 -7.93 12.36 -8.10
CA ASP A 61 -7.11 11.35 -8.77
C ASP A 61 -7.12 10.07 -7.92
N LEU A 62 -7.69 8.99 -8.44
CA LEU A 62 -7.83 7.74 -7.71
C LEU A 62 -7.33 6.54 -8.49
N ARG A 63 -6.92 5.52 -7.73
CA ARG A 63 -6.70 4.17 -8.22
C ARG A 63 -7.29 3.12 -7.28
N ILE A 64 -7.69 2.00 -7.85
CA ILE A 64 -8.19 0.83 -7.13
C ILE A 64 -7.05 -0.18 -6.98
N GLY A 65 -6.80 -0.61 -5.75
CA GLY A 65 -5.86 -1.69 -5.43
C GLY A 65 -6.60 -2.97 -5.07
N ILE A 66 -6.33 -4.05 -5.80
CA ILE A 66 -6.88 -5.38 -5.53
C ILE A 66 -5.72 -6.28 -5.10
N VAL A 67 -5.75 -6.75 -3.86
CA VAL A 67 -4.81 -7.79 -3.42
C VAL A 67 -5.42 -9.15 -3.77
N VAL A 68 -4.75 -9.89 -4.63
CA VAL A 68 -5.17 -11.22 -5.07
C VAL A 68 -4.80 -12.24 -4.00
N MET A 69 -5.80 -12.98 -3.54
CA MET A 69 -5.73 -14.02 -2.51
C MET A 69 -6.66 -15.19 -2.85
N ALA A 70 -6.59 -16.29 -2.11
CA ALA A 70 -7.37 -17.49 -2.42
C ALA A 70 -8.88 -17.22 -2.44
N GLU A 71 -9.34 -16.31 -1.57
CA GLU A 71 -10.73 -15.95 -1.35
C GLU A 71 -11.35 -15.14 -2.50
N ASN A 72 -10.55 -14.43 -3.30
CA ASN A 72 -11.03 -13.63 -4.42
C ASN A 72 -10.42 -13.98 -5.78
N ALA A 73 -9.44 -14.89 -5.85
CA ALA A 73 -8.71 -15.16 -7.10
C ALA A 73 -9.62 -15.49 -8.29
N ALA A 74 -10.68 -16.29 -8.05
CA ALA A 74 -11.67 -16.64 -9.08
C ALA A 74 -12.52 -15.43 -9.52
N HIS A 75 -12.67 -14.42 -8.67
CA HIS A 75 -13.48 -13.22 -8.89
C HIS A 75 -12.68 -12.04 -9.45
N VAL A 76 -11.35 -12.15 -9.60
CA VAL A 76 -10.52 -11.03 -10.09
C VAL A 76 -10.91 -10.60 -11.50
N PRO A 77 -11.08 -11.49 -12.50
CA PRO A 77 -11.43 -11.08 -13.86
C PRO A 77 -12.75 -10.31 -13.93
N GLU A 78 -13.82 -10.85 -13.33
CA GLU A 78 -15.13 -10.19 -13.27
C GLU A 78 -15.08 -8.86 -12.51
N THR A 79 -14.24 -8.76 -11.47
CA THR A 79 -14.06 -7.52 -10.72
C THR A 79 -13.40 -6.45 -11.57
N VAL A 80 -12.35 -6.80 -12.32
CA VAL A 80 -11.69 -5.86 -13.24
C VAL A 80 -12.68 -5.40 -14.32
N GLU A 81 -13.45 -6.31 -14.91
CA GLU A 81 -14.47 -5.96 -15.91
C GLU A 81 -15.55 -5.03 -15.34
N ALA A 82 -16.03 -5.29 -14.12
CA ALA A 82 -17.02 -4.45 -13.46
C ALA A 82 -16.49 -3.03 -13.19
N LEU A 83 -15.23 -2.91 -12.74
CA LEU A 83 -14.58 -1.61 -12.51
C LEU A 83 -14.42 -0.83 -13.82
N VAL A 84 -14.00 -1.48 -14.90
CA VAL A 84 -13.88 -0.85 -16.22
C VAL A 84 -15.24 -0.40 -16.74
N ARG A 85 -16.27 -1.24 -16.61
CA ARG A 85 -17.66 -0.89 -16.98
C ARG A 85 -18.20 0.30 -16.18
N ALA A 86 -17.78 0.43 -14.93
CA ALA A 86 -18.10 1.59 -14.08
C ALA A 86 -17.26 2.85 -14.41
N GLY A 87 -16.37 2.78 -15.39
CA GLY A 87 -15.56 3.90 -15.87
C GLY A 87 -14.25 4.13 -15.12
N ILE A 88 -13.75 3.12 -14.37
CA ILE A 88 -12.37 3.13 -13.87
C ILE A 88 -11.45 2.74 -15.02
N ALA A 89 -10.48 3.59 -15.37
CA ALA A 89 -9.55 3.28 -16.45
C ALA A 89 -8.66 2.08 -16.06
N PRO A 90 -8.29 1.19 -17.00
CA PRO A 90 -7.45 0.03 -16.71
C PRO A 90 -6.13 0.38 -15.99
N GLU A 91 -5.55 1.55 -16.27
CA GLU A 91 -4.30 2.04 -15.67
C GLU A 91 -4.47 2.44 -14.20
N GLN A 92 -5.71 2.75 -13.79
CA GLN A 92 -6.11 3.03 -12.41
C GLN A 92 -6.39 1.76 -11.62
N ILE A 93 -6.32 0.57 -12.23
CA ILE A 93 -6.51 -0.71 -11.54
C ILE A 93 -5.13 -1.34 -11.31
N ARG A 94 -4.83 -1.67 -10.05
CA ARG A 94 -3.57 -2.30 -9.64
C ARG A 94 -3.86 -3.60 -8.93
N LEU A 95 -3.37 -4.70 -9.51
CA LEU A 95 -3.34 -6.00 -8.87
C LEU A 95 -2.04 -6.15 -8.08
N ASP A 96 -2.12 -6.60 -6.84
CA ASP A 96 -0.98 -6.95 -6.00
C ASP A 96 -1.17 -8.35 -5.42
N ARG A 97 -0.10 -8.96 -4.91
CA ARG A 97 -0.15 -10.25 -4.20
C ARG A 97 -0.12 -10.04 -2.70
N VAL A 98 -0.64 -11.01 -1.95
CA VAL A 98 -0.40 -11.06 -0.51
C VAL A 98 1.10 -11.16 -0.26
N ARG A 99 1.61 -10.29 0.62
CA ARG A 99 3.02 -10.29 1.03
C ARG A 99 3.17 -11.17 2.27
N PRO A 100 4.28 -11.95 2.41
CA PRO A 100 4.50 -12.87 3.52
C PRO A 100 4.93 -12.14 4.80
N VAL A 101 4.14 -11.15 5.22
CA VAL A 101 4.43 -10.28 6.37
C VAL A 101 3.17 -10.08 7.21
N GLY A 102 3.35 -9.92 8.53
CA GLY A 102 2.23 -9.75 9.47
C GLY A 102 1.22 -10.89 9.36
N ARG A 103 -0.06 -10.56 9.14
CA ARG A 103 -1.15 -11.54 8.94
C ARG A 103 -0.98 -12.40 7.68
N GLY A 104 -0.13 -11.99 6.74
CA GLY A 104 0.20 -12.75 5.54
C GLY A 104 1.37 -13.73 5.72
N ALA A 105 1.98 -13.83 6.91
CA ALA A 105 3.20 -14.62 7.12
C ALA A 105 3.08 -16.12 6.74
N ALA A 106 1.87 -16.68 6.78
CA ALA A 106 1.61 -18.07 6.37
C ALA A 106 1.53 -18.27 4.85
N VAL A 107 1.45 -17.19 4.07
CA VAL A 107 1.35 -17.26 2.60
C VAL A 107 2.72 -17.56 1.99
N ARG A 108 2.78 -18.65 1.23
CA ARG A 108 3.95 -18.98 0.41
C ARG A 108 3.86 -18.20 -0.90
N GLU A 109 4.96 -17.62 -1.37
CA GLU A 109 4.96 -16.88 -2.63
C GLU A 109 4.52 -17.78 -3.80
N GLY A 110 3.39 -17.44 -4.41
CA GLY A 110 2.85 -18.10 -5.60
C GLY A 110 3.26 -17.40 -6.90
N ALA A 111 3.13 -18.14 -8.01
CA ALA A 111 3.61 -17.84 -9.37
C ALA A 111 3.01 -16.61 -10.10
N LEU A 112 2.30 -15.72 -9.41
CA LEU A 112 1.79 -14.50 -10.03
C LEU A 112 2.94 -13.50 -10.21
N LYS A 113 3.39 -13.30 -11.46
CA LYS A 113 4.27 -12.19 -11.85
C LYS A 113 3.47 -10.88 -11.75
N VAL A 114 3.47 -10.28 -10.56
CA VAL A 114 2.96 -8.93 -10.35
C VAL A 114 3.97 -7.93 -10.92
N LEU A 115 3.47 -6.95 -11.68
CA LEU A 115 4.24 -5.91 -12.35
C LEU A 115 5.24 -5.24 -11.38
N ALA A 116 6.47 -5.13 -11.89
CA ALA A 116 7.69 -4.51 -11.38
C ALA A 116 7.62 -3.80 -10.01
N GLU A 117 8.56 -4.22 -9.17
CA GLU A 117 9.29 -3.46 -8.15
C GLU A 117 9.00 -1.95 -8.16
N HIS A 118 8.64 -1.43 -6.99
CA HIS A 118 8.07 -0.10 -6.82
C HIS A 118 9.04 1.08 -7.06
N THR A 119 10.20 0.82 -7.69
CA THR A 119 11.19 1.80 -8.09
C THR A 119 11.66 1.45 -9.50
N PRO A 120 11.40 2.28 -10.52
CA PRO A 120 11.99 2.10 -11.84
C PRO A 120 13.52 2.12 -11.74
N PRO A 121 14.26 1.33 -12.55
CA PRO A 121 15.70 1.47 -12.67
C PRO A 121 16.07 2.93 -12.97
N GLY A 122 16.97 3.53 -12.18
CA GLY A 122 17.45 4.90 -12.39
C GLY A 122 16.76 6.00 -11.55
N LEU A 123 15.78 5.67 -10.69
CA LEU A 123 15.28 6.65 -9.71
C LEU A 123 16.25 6.73 -8.51
N VAL A 124 16.92 7.87 -8.35
CA VAL A 124 17.76 8.16 -7.17
C VAL A 124 16.82 8.52 -6.01
N GLY A 125 16.56 7.56 -5.12
CA GLY A 125 15.73 7.77 -3.94
C GLY A 125 15.18 6.48 -3.35
N GLY A 126 15.63 6.14 -2.14
CA GLY A 126 15.07 5.04 -1.36
C GLY A 126 13.66 5.36 -0.82
N LYS A 127 13.00 4.35 -0.26
CA LYS A 127 11.78 4.54 0.54
C LYS A 127 12.15 4.40 2.01
N VAL A 128 11.37 5.05 2.86
CA VAL A 128 11.47 4.96 4.31
C VAL A 128 10.06 4.88 4.89
N CYS A 129 9.90 4.16 5.98
CA CYS A 129 8.63 4.04 6.69
C CYS A 129 8.77 4.67 8.06
N VAL A 130 7.97 5.71 8.32
CA VAL A 130 7.78 6.26 9.66
C VAL A 130 6.45 5.72 10.19
N ALA A 131 6.48 5.01 11.31
CA ALA A 131 5.30 4.50 11.98
C ALA A 131 4.66 5.57 12.89
N ALA A 132 3.42 5.31 13.31
CA ALA A 132 2.64 6.26 14.12
C ALA A 132 3.25 6.54 15.50
N ASP A 133 4.10 5.63 16.01
CA ASP A 133 4.88 5.77 17.24
C ASP A 133 6.22 6.49 17.01
N GLY A 134 6.42 7.09 15.83
CA GLY A 134 7.66 7.77 15.46
C GLY A 134 8.84 6.83 15.15
N SER A 135 8.66 5.51 15.19
CA SER A 135 9.70 4.55 14.80
C SER A 135 9.97 4.60 13.29
N VAL A 136 11.23 4.57 12.90
CA VAL A 136 11.69 4.64 11.50
C VAL A 136 12.19 3.27 11.05
N TYR A 137 11.81 2.86 9.84
CA TYR A 137 12.15 1.58 9.21
C TYR A 137 12.56 1.80 7.74
N PRO A 138 13.40 0.93 7.16
CA PRO A 138 13.77 1.06 5.74
C PRO A 138 12.62 0.71 4.81
N CYS A 139 11.62 -0.06 5.27
CA CYS A 139 10.44 -0.41 4.48
C CYS A 139 9.27 -0.79 5.39
N ILE A 140 8.04 -0.57 4.91
CA ILE A 140 6.81 -1.01 5.59
C ILE A 140 6.75 -2.52 5.83
N PHE A 141 7.44 -3.30 4.99
CA PHE A 141 7.55 -4.77 5.10
C PHE A 141 8.75 -5.23 5.94
N ALA A 142 9.68 -4.32 6.24
CA ALA A 142 10.89 -4.57 7.01
C ALA A 142 10.77 -4.02 8.44
N ARG A 143 9.60 -4.18 9.08
CA ARG A 143 9.33 -3.64 10.42
C ARG A 143 10.15 -4.29 11.54
N HIS A 144 10.81 -5.41 11.27
CA HIS A 144 11.79 -5.99 12.19
C HIS A 144 13.10 -5.17 12.20
N LEU A 145 13.36 -4.38 11.15
CA LEU A 145 14.54 -3.54 10.95
C LEU A 145 14.30 -2.09 11.40
N ARG A 146 14.27 -1.82 12.70
CA ARG A 146 14.09 -0.45 13.24
C ARG A 146 15.41 0.32 13.13
N LEU A 147 15.37 1.45 12.42
CA LEU A 147 16.50 2.36 12.24
C LEU A 147 16.63 3.37 13.39
N GLY A 148 15.53 3.73 14.05
CA GLY A 148 15.54 4.69 15.16
C GLY A 148 14.15 5.25 15.46
N SER A 149 14.10 6.35 16.21
CA SER A 149 12.85 7.09 16.48
C SER A 149 13.03 8.60 16.32
N LEU A 150 12.05 9.22 15.66
CA LEU A 150 11.94 10.67 15.50
C LEU A 150 11.84 11.44 16.82
N TYR A 151 11.48 10.76 17.93
CA TYR A 151 11.43 11.38 19.25
C TYR A 151 12.80 11.43 19.94
N ALA A 152 13.76 10.63 19.48
CA ALA A 152 15.09 10.56 20.07
C ALA A 152 16.13 11.37 19.28
N ARG A 153 16.06 11.34 17.95
CA ARG A 153 17.05 11.94 17.06
C ARG A 153 16.40 12.60 15.85
N PRO A 154 17.04 13.63 15.24
CA PRO A 154 16.64 14.16 13.94
C PRO A 154 16.58 13.06 12.87
N PHE A 155 15.71 13.25 11.89
CA PHE A 155 15.44 12.23 10.87
C PHE A 155 16.68 11.89 10.04
N GLU A 156 17.45 12.91 9.64
CA GLU A 156 18.68 12.79 8.86
C GLU A 156 19.71 11.92 9.61
N ALA A 157 19.88 12.19 10.90
CA ALA A 157 20.80 11.41 11.74
C ALA A 157 20.38 9.93 11.84
N ILE A 158 19.09 9.61 11.80
CA ILE A 158 18.61 8.21 11.81
C ILE A 158 18.95 7.50 10.50
N LEU A 159 19.00 8.22 9.38
CA LEU A 159 19.34 7.66 8.07
C LEU A 159 20.85 7.47 7.90
N ASP A 160 21.66 8.42 8.40
CA ASP A 160 23.11 8.37 8.28
C ASP A 160 23.75 7.35 9.23
N ASP A 161 23.20 7.22 10.43
CA ASP A 161 23.69 6.36 11.51
C ASP A 161 22.51 5.69 12.22
N PRO A 162 21.94 4.62 11.61
CA PRO A 162 20.82 3.89 12.18
C PRO A 162 21.24 3.16 13.46
N GLU A 163 20.33 3.09 14.43
CA GLU A 163 20.55 2.35 15.67
C GLU A 163 20.91 0.89 15.35
N PRO A 164 21.97 0.34 15.97
CA PRO A 164 22.37 -1.04 15.72
C PRO A 164 21.27 -1.98 16.17
N GLN A 165 20.79 -2.84 15.27
CA GLN A 165 19.94 -3.96 15.64
C GLN A 165 20.74 -5.26 15.67
N GLN A 166 20.48 -6.02 16.74
CA GLN A 166 20.98 -7.36 17.09
C GLN A 166 21.84 -8.05 16.03
N ALA A 167 23.10 -8.28 16.41
CA ALA A 167 24.14 -8.96 15.65
C ALA A 167 23.65 -10.20 14.87
N GLY A 168 23.96 -10.27 13.57
CA GLY A 168 24.07 -11.58 12.91
C GLY A 168 23.81 -11.68 11.42
N ALA A 169 23.24 -10.69 10.73
CA ALA A 169 23.05 -10.80 9.28
C ALA A 169 23.27 -9.46 8.55
N PRO A 170 24.05 -9.42 7.46
CA PRO A 170 24.08 -8.26 6.59
C PRO A 170 22.66 -8.00 6.10
N VAL A 171 22.19 -6.79 6.32
CA VAL A 171 20.85 -6.40 5.95
C VAL A 171 20.77 -6.32 4.42
N GLN A 172 20.37 -7.40 3.77
CA GLN A 172 20.03 -7.38 2.35
C GLN A 172 18.73 -6.60 2.18
N LEU A 173 18.87 -5.29 2.09
CA LEU A 173 17.77 -4.34 1.90
C LEU A 173 17.32 -4.35 0.44
N ALA A 174 16.43 -5.26 0.09
CA ALA A 174 15.80 -5.24 -1.22
C ALA A 174 14.52 -4.39 -1.21
N CYS A 175 14.45 -3.44 -2.14
CA CYS A 175 13.30 -3.39 -3.07
C CYS A 175 13.78 -3.46 -4.55
N ALA A 176 15.01 -3.95 -4.75
CA ALA A 176 15.95 -3.84 -5.89
C ALA A 176 17.09 -2.83 -5.70
N ASP A 177 16.96 -1.73 -4.94
CA ASP A 177 18.11 -0.88 -4.54
C ASP A 177 17.80 0.04 -3.34
N CYS A 178 18.00 -0.42 -2.10
CA CYS A 178 18.15 0.52 -0.98
C CYS A 178 19.52 1.21 -1.07
N ARG A 179 19.67 2.21 -1.94
CA ARG A 179 20.77 3.18 -1.85
C ARG A 179 20.34 4.34 -0.97
N ALA A 180 20.36 4.11 0.35
CA ALA A 180 20.35 5.17 1.35
C ALA A 180 20.93 4.65 2.69
N ILE A 181 22.08 3.97 2.64
CA ILE A 181 23.09 3.98 3.71
C ILE A 181 24.43 3.91 2.97
N VAL A 182 24.98 5.07 2.59
CA VAL A 182 26.40 5.14 2.24
C VAL A 182 27.13 5.28 3.57
N ALA A 183 27.50 4.15 4.17
CA ALA A 183 28.59 4.15 5.13
C ALA A 183 29.89 4.32 4.32
N ALA A 184 30.67 5.32 4.71
CA ALA A 184 31.84 5.83 4.01
C ALA A 184 33.03 4.85 3.94
N ALA A 185 33.93 5.19 3.00
CA ALA A 185 35.23 4.62 2.61
C ALA A 185 35.20 3.40 1.66
#